data_AF-A0A2D7SIT5-F1
#
_entry.id   AF-A0A2D7SIT5-F1
#
_cell.length_a   1.000
_cell.length_b   1.000
_cell.length_c   1.000
_cell.angle_alpha   90.00
_cell.angle_beta   90.00
_cell.angle_gamma   90.00
#
_symmetry.space_group_name_H-M   'P 1'
#
loop_
_entity.id
_entity.type
_entity.pdbx_description
1 polymer ?
#
loop_
_entity_poly.entity_id
_entity_poly.type
_entity_poly.pdbx_seq_one_letter_code
_entity_poly.pdbx_strand_id
1 'polypeptide(L)' 'MEKEYHFERSLSCIYFLQKCLDFENGGDLAKNLFKVYEYCRVQILSVSLKGASDSLKSSIDFIKTILEGWDGMQRA' A
#
# COMPACT_ATOMS: atom_id res chain seq x y z
N MET A 1 -14.47 -16.79 4.02
CA MET A 1 -14.39 -15.92 5.21
C MET A 1 -12.97 -15.37 5.42
N GLU A 2 -11.93 -16.20 5.54
CA GLU A 2 -10.56 -15.70 5.78
C GLU A 2 -9.99 -14.81 4.66
N LYS A 3 -10.15 -15.22 3.39
CA LYS A 3 -9.66 -14.44 2.23
C LYS A 3 -10.27 -13.03 2.16
N GLU A 4 -11.57 -12.92 2.39
CA GLU A 4 -12.32 -11.66 2.37
C GLU A 4 -11.89 -10.75 3.51
N TYR A 5 -11.76 -11.29 4.73
CA TYR A 5 -11.19 -10.59 5.88
C TYR A 5 -9.79 -10.01 5.57
N HIS A 6 -8.91 -10.80 4.95
CA HIS A 6 -7.56 -10.32 4.61
C HIS A 6 -7.58 -9.21 3.55
N PHE A 7 -8.50 -9.25 2.58
CA PHE A 7 -8.65 -8.16 1.61
C PHE A 7 -9.16 -6.88 2.26
N GLU A 8 -10.23 -6.95 3.05
CA GLU A 8 -10.79 -5.80 3.76
C GLU A 8 -9.76 -5.16 4.69
N ARG A 9 -9.01 -6.00 5.43
CA ARG A 9 -7.93 -5.54 6.30
C ARG A 9 -6.81 -4.86 5.51
N SER A 10 -6.39 -5.45 4.38
CA SER A 10 -5.35 -4.86 3.53
C SER A 10 -5.79 -3.51 2.95
N LEU A 11 -7.03 -3.40 2.47
CA LEU A 11 -7.60 -2.15 1.97
C LEU A 11 -7.66 -1.08 3.06
N SER A 12 -8.08 -1.45 4.27
CA SER A 12 -8.16 -0.55 5.42
C SER A 12 -6.78 -0.02 5.82
N CYS A 13 -5.76 -0.89 5.85
CA CYS A 13 -4.39 -0.49 6.14
C CYS A 13 -3.83 0.47 5.08
N ILE A 14 -4.00 0.16 3.79
CA ILE A 14 -3.55 1.04 2.70
C ILE A 14 -4.25 2.40 2.77
N TYR A 15 -5.56 2.42 3.02
CA TYR A 15 -6.30 3.65 3.18
C TYR A 15 -5.79 4.49 4.36
N PHE A 16 -5.53 3.84 5.50
CA PHE A 16 -4.95 4.51 6.66
C PHE A 16 -3.59 5.13 6.33
N LEU A 17 -2.69 4.38 5.68
CA LEU A 17 -1.38 4.91 5.24
C LEU A 17 -1.51 6.12 4.32
N GLN A 18 -2.46 6.10 3.38
CA GLN A 18 -2.73 7.26 2.51
C GLN A 18 -3.21 8.48 3.29
N LYS A 19 -4.08 8.28 4.29
CA LYS A 19 -4.65 9.35 5.11
C LYS A 19 -3.65 9.97 6.08
N CYS A 20 -2.60 9.24 6.44
CA CYS A 20 -1.52 9.72 7.30
C CYS A 20 -0.46 10.55 6.56
N LEU A 21 -0.53 10.67 5.23
CA LEU A 21 0.43 11.47 4.47
C LEU A 21 0.20 12.97 4.70
N ASP A 22 1.25 13.67 5.09
CA ASP A 22 1.27 15.12 5.16
C ASP A 22 1.55 15.69 3.76
N PHE A 23 0.52 16.22 3.10
CA PHE A 23 0.65 16.83 1.77
C PHE A 23 1.11 18.29 1.82
N GLU A 24 1.04 18.94 2.98
CA GLU A 24 1.49 20.32 3.17
C GLU A 24 3.01 20.36 3.31
N ASN A 25 3.57 19.46 4.15
CA ASN A 25 5.01 19.44 4.45
C ASN A 25 5.76 18.26 3.80
N GLY A 26 5.08 17.22 3.34
CA GLY A 26 5.73 16.01 2.82
C GLY A 26 6.20 16.07 1.36
N GLY A 27 5.93 17.19 0.67
CA GLY A 27 6.45 17.47 -0.68
C GLY A 27 6.20 16.34 -1.69
N ASP A 28 7.20 16.05 -2.52
CA ASP A 28 7.09 15.02 -3.55
C ASP A 28 7.12 13.59 -2.99
N LEU A 29 7.70 13.38 -1.81
CA LEU A 29 7.69 12.08 -1.16
C LEU A 29 6.25 11.67 -0.80
N ALA A 30 5.47 12.56 -0.17
CA ALA A 30 4.06 12.29 0.13
C ALA A 30 3.24 12.00 -1.13
N LYS A 31 3.43 12.79 -2.20
CA LYS A 31 2.75 12.55 -3.49
C LYS A 31 3.11 11.19 -4.10
N ASN A 32 4.37 10.78 -4.02
CA ASN A 32 4.82 9.52 -4.60
C ASN A 32 4.35 8.31 -3.77
N LEU A 33 4.40 8.41 -2.44
CA LEU A 33 3.83 7.38 -1.55
C LEU A 33 2.33 7.22 -1.78
N PHE A 34 1.59 8.32 -1.93
CA PHE A 34 0.16 8.27 -2.24
C PHE A 34 -0.14 7.47 -3.51
N LYS A 35 0.61 7.72 -4.60
CA LYS A 35 0.45 7.01 -5.88
C LYS A 35 0.74 5.52 -5.75
N VAL A 36 1.78 5.14 -4.99
CA VAL A 36 2.11 3.72 -4.76
C VAL A 36 1.01 3.03 -3.95
N TYR A 37 0.51 3.68 -2.89
CA TYR A 37 -0.61 3.16 -2.11
C TYR A 37 -1.90 3.06 -2.94
N GLU A 38 -2.17 4.03 -3.81
CA GLU A 38 -3.32 4.00 -4.71
C GLU A 38 -3.23 2.82 -5.69
N TYR A 39 -2.05 2.62 -6.28
CA TYR A 39 -1.79 1.47 -7.13
C TYR A 39 -2.07 0.15 -6.39
N CYS A 40 -1.54 -0.01 -5.17
CA CYS A 40 -1.75 -1.22 -4.36
C CYS A 40 -3.24 -1.44 -4.07
N ARG A 41 -3.99 -0.38 -3.74
CA ARG A 41 -5.44 -0.43 -3.51
C ARG A 41 -6.19 -0.96 -4.74
N VAL A 42 -5.86 -0.44 -5.93
CA VAL A 42 -6.47 -0.87 -7.19
C VAL A 42 -6.16 -2.35 -7.48
N GLN A 43 -4.92 -2.80 -7.22
CA GLN A 43 -4.58 -4.21 -7.43
C GLN A 43 -5.32 -5.13 -6.47
N ILE A 44 -5.41 -4.79 -5.18
CA ILE A 44 -6.16 -5.58 -4.19
C ILE A 44 -7.64 -5.72 -4.60
N LEU A 45 -8.27 -4.62 -5.01
CA LEU A 45 -9.65 -4.63 -5.52
C LEU A 45 -9.78 -5.50 -6.79
N SER A 46 -8.85 -5.36 -7.72
CA SER A 46 -8.83 -6.14 -8.96
C SER A 46 -8.75 -7.64 -8.69
N VAL A 47 -7.86 -8.07 -7.78
CA VAL A 47 -7.70 -9.48 -7.40
C VAL A 47 -8.94 -9.99 -6.66
N SER A 48 -9.52 -9.18 -5.77
CA SER A 48 -10.73 -9.54 -5.03
C SER A 48 -11.93 -9.77 -5.96
N LEU A 49 -12.03 -9.00 -7.05
CA LEU A 49 -13.15 -9.09 -8.01
C LEU A 49 -12.91 -10.09 -9.14
N LYS A 50 -11.68 -10.21 -9.63
CA LYS A 50 -11.35 -10.94 -10.88
C LYS A 50 -10.47 -12.17 -10.68
N GLY A 51 -9.93 -12.38 -9.48
CA GLY A 51 -9.12 -13.56 -9.16
C GLY A 51 -7.71 -13.61 -9.76
N ALA A 52 -7.28 -12.62 -10.54
CA ALA A 52 -5.93 -12.57 -11.11
C ALA A 52 -4.89 -12.14 -10.05
N SER A 53 -3.80 -12.89 -9.87
CA SER A 53 -2.86 -12.73 -8.74
C SER A 53 -1.55 -12.02 -9.04
N ASP A 54 -1.12 -11.95 -10.29
CA ASP A 54 0.26 -11.53 -10.62
C ASP A 54 0.57 -10.09 -10.23
N SER A 55 -0.43 -9.19 -10.34
CA SER A 55 -0.28 -7.80 -9.93
C SER A 55 -0.30 -7.57 -8.42
N LEU A 56 -0.80 -8.53 -7.64
CA LEU A 56 -0.74 -8.48 -6.19
C LEU A 56 0.69 -8.68 -5.68
N LYS A 57 1.49 -9.51 -6.37
CA LYS A 57 2.90 -9.72 -6.02
C LYS A 57 3.69 -8.41 -6.09
N SER A 58 3.54 -7.65 -7.16
CA SER A 58 4.19 -6.33 -7.30
C SER A 58 3.75 -5.35 -6.20
N SER A 59 2.48 -5.40 -5.80
CA SER A 59 1.98 -4.56 -4.70
C SER A 59 2.63 -4.94 -3.36
N ILE A 60 2.80 -6.24 -3.09
CA ILE A 60 3.51 -6.72 -1.91
C ILE A 60 4.97 -6.24 -1.93
N ASP A 61 5.65 -6.34 -3.07
CA ASP A 61 7.05 -5.93 -3.19
C ASP A 61 7.21 -4.42 -2.97
N PHE A 62 6.32 -3.59 -3.52
CA PHE A 62 6.34 -2.14 -3.28
C PHE A 62 6.13 -1.77 -1.81
N ILE A 63 5.16 -2.42 -1.13
CA ILE A 63 4.92 -2.17 0.29
C ILE A 63 6.11 -2.62 1.15
N LYS A 64 6.76 -3.74 0.80
CA LYS A 64 7.99 -4.19 1.47
C LYS A 64 9.13 -3.19 1.30
N THR A 65 9.39 -2.70 0.09
CA THR A 65 10.42 -1.68 -0.14
C THR A 65 10.16 -0.41 0.67
N ILE A 66 8.90 0.03 0.77
CA ILE A 66 8.54 1.18 1.61
C ILE A 66 8.81 0.89 3.10
N LEU A 67 8.41 -0.28 3.59
CA LEU A 67 8.66 -0.71 4.96
C LEU A 67 10.16 -0.75 5.28
N GLU A 68 10.97 -1.34 4.40
CA GLU A 68 12.43 -1.39 4.53
C GLU A 68 13.04 0.01 4.62
N GLY A 69 12.51 0.97 3.84
CA GLY A 69 12.90 2.38 3.92
C GLY A 69 12.62 2.99 5.29
N TRP A 70 11.43 2.77 5.85
CA TRP A 70 11.08 3.25 7.20
C TRP A 70 11.92 2.61 8.30
N ASP A 71 12.11 1.29 8.24
CA ASP A 71 12.95 0.55 9.18
C ASP A 71 14.41 1.02 9.14
N GLY A 72 14.91 1.36 7.94
CA GLY A 72 16.24 1.93 7.74
C GLY A 72 16.41 3.26 8.46
N MET A 73 15.40 4.14 8.40
CA MET A 73 15.43 5.44 9.08
C MET A 73 15.34 5.31 10.60
N GLN A 74 14.57 4.35 11.13
CA GLN A 74 14.49 4.14 12.58
C GLN A 74 15.82 3.65 13.18
N ARG A 75 16.65 2.98 12.39
CA ARG A 75 17.96 2.47 12.83
C ARG A 75 19.11 3.47 12.67
N ALA A 76 18.89 4.59 11.97
CA ALA A 76 19.87 5.63 11.72
C ALA A 76 19.86 6.67 12.85
#